data_AF-A0A963RY81-F1
#
_entry.id   AF-A0A963RY81-F1
#
_cell.length_a   1.000
_cell.length_b   1.000
_cell.length_c   1.000
_cell.angle_alpha   90.00
_cell.angle_beta   90.00
_cell.angle_gamma   90.00
#
_symmetry.space_group_name_H-M   'P 1'
#
loop_
_entity.id
_entity.type
_entity.pdbx_description
1 polymer ?
#
loop_
_entity_poly.entity_id
_entity_poly.type
_entity_poly.pdbx_seq_one_letter_code
_entity_poly.pdbx_strand_id
1 'polypeptide(L)' 'MDEDTAELASRLCTRIGMIMEDASVVALTIGSLDEADRPDAIARLENDARCIDQLIGAVHALASWNDPTVASC' A
#
# COMPACT_ATOMS: atom_id res chain seq x y z
N MET A 1 -18.99 10.98 -18.63
CA MET A 1 -19.12 11.21 -17.18
C MET A 1 -19.40 9.93 -16.40
N ASP A 2 -20.47 9.17 -16.66
CA ASP A 2 -20.63 7.83 -16.04
C ASP A 2 -19.64 6.79 -16.59
N GLU A 3 -19.32 6.88 -17.88
CA GLU A 3 -18.39 5.98 -18.57
C GLU A 3 -16.95 6.10 -18.02
N ASP A 4 -16.51 7.33 -17.71
CA ASP A 4 -15.20 7.60 -17.09
C ASP A 4 -15.11 7.02 -15.67
N THR A 5 -16.23 7.04 -14.92
CA THR A 5 -16.30 6.51 -13.55
C THR A 5 -16.29 4.98 -13.55
N ALA A 6 -16.99 4.36 -14.50
CA ALA A 6 -16.98 2.90 -14.68
C ALA A 6 -15.60 2.40 -15.12
N GLU A 7 -14.90 3.13 -15.98
CA GLU A 7 -13.54 2.80 -16.39
C GLU A 7 -12.55 2.91 -15.21
N LEU A 8 -12.66 3.98 -14.40
CA LEU A 8 -11.85 4.14 -13.19
C LEU A 8 -12.10 3.01 -12.18
N ALA A 9 -13.36 2.62 -11.98
CA ALA A 9 -13.71 1.50 -11.11
C ALA A 9 -13.12 0.17 -11.62
N SER A 10 -13.17 -0.07 -12.94
CA SER A 10 -12.56 -1.25 -13.56
C SER A 10 -11.05 -1.31 -13.33
N ARG A 11 -10.35 -0.20 -13.60
CA ARG A 11 -8.89 -0.09 -13.36
C ARG A 11 -8.54 -0.30 -11.89
N LEU A 12 -9.34 0.24 -10.97
CA LEU A 12 -9.18 0.04 -9.54
C LEU A 12 -9.36 -1.44 -9.15
N CYS A 13 -10.41 -2.09 -9.64
CA CYS A 13 -10.66 -3.52 -9.40
C CYS A 13 -9.52 -4.40 -9.92
N THR A 14 -8.99 -4.13 -11.11
CA THR A 14 -7.80 -4.84 -11.64
C THR A 14 -6.58 -4.64 -10.74
N ARG A 15 -6.34 -3.41 -10.28
CA ARG A 15 -5.23 -3.09 -9.38
C ARG A 15 -5.37 -3.83 -8.04
N ILE A 16 -6.58 -3.85 -7.47
CA ILE A 16 -6.88 -4.59 -6.24
C ILE A 16 -6.65 -6.08 -6.44
N GLY A 17 -7.09 -6.65 -7.57
CA GLY A 17 -6.86 -8.06 -7.88
C GLY A 17 -5.38 -8.44 -7.87
N MET A 18 -4.53 -7.64 -8.52
CA MET A 18 -3.07 -7.87 -8.53
C MET A 18 -2.46 -7.75 -7.12
N ILE A 19 -2.87 -6.75 -6.35
CA ILE A 19 -2.40 -6.58 -4.96
C ILE A 19 -2.81 -7.78 -4.09
N MET A 20 -4.02 -8.30 -4.28
CA MET A 20 -4.50 -9.48 -3.55
C MET A 20 -3.73 -10.74 -3.93
N GLU A 21 -3.39 -10.91 -5.21
CA GLU A 21 -2.56 -12.01 -5.68
C GLU A 21 -1.18 -11.97 -5.02
N ASP A 22 -0.50 -10.82 -5.07
CA ASP A 22 0.80 -10.61 -4.42
C ASP A 22 0.73 -10.86 -2.90
N ALA A 23 -0.30 -10.33 -2.23
CA ALA A 23 -0.52 -10.55 -0.80
C ALA A 23 -0.76 -12.03 -0.47
N SER A 24 -1.48 -12.76 -1.33
CA SER A 24 -1.71 -14.19 -1.15
C SER A 24 -0.42 -15.01 -1.29
N VAL A 25 0.47 -14.65 -2.22
CA VAL A 25 1.79 -15.27 -2.37
C VAL A 25 2.66 -15.02 -1.13
N VAL A 26 2.66 -13.81 -0.60
CA VAL A 26 3.38 -13.48 0.64
C VAL A 26 2.83 -14.30 1.82
N ALA A 27 1.50 -14.37 1.96
CA ALA A 27 0.86 -15.15 3.02
C ALA A 27 1.17 -16.65 2.92
N LEU A 28 1.13 -17.22 1.71
CA LEU A 28 1.49 -18.62 1.47
C LEU A 28 2.97 -18.87 1.77
N THR A 29 3.85 -17.95 1.39
CA THR A 29 5.29 -18.04 1.65
C THR A 29 5.56 -18.06 3.15
N ILE A 30 4.98 -17.12 3.91
CA ILE A 30 5.11 -17.07 5.37
C ILE A 30 4.48 -18.29 6.03
N GLY A 31 3.32 -18.73 5.54
CA GLY A 31 2.62 -19.93 6.03
C GLY A 31 3.41 -21.23 5.79
N SER A 32 4.27 -21.26 4.76
CA SER A 32 5.12 -22.41 4.45
C SER A 32 6.40 -22.50 5.30
N LEU A 33 6.72 -21.45 6.07
CA LEU A 33 7.84 -21.47 7.01
C LEU A 33 7.54 -22.35 8.22
N ASP A 34 8.60 -22.88 8.81
CA ASP A 34 8.57 -23.60 10.08
C ASP A 34 8.00 -22.70 11.19
N GLU A 35 7.37 -23.32 12.21
CA GLU A 35 6.72 -22.59 13.30
C GLU A 35 7.69 -21.68 14.07
N ALA A 36 8.98 -22.00 14.09
CA ALA A 36 10.02 -21.20 14.75
C ALA A 36 10.36 -19.92 13.97
N ASP A 37 10.33 -19.95 12.63
CA ASP A 37 10.74 -18.82 11.78
C ASP A 37 9.57 -17.90 11.40
N ARG A 38 8.34 -18.42 11.46
CA ARG A 38 7.12 -17.70 11.08
C ARG A 38 6.90 -16.40 11.87
N PRO A 39 7.09 -16.32 13.21
CA PRO A 39 6.89 -15.08 13.96
C PRO A 39 7.83 -13.96 13.51
N ASP A 40 9.10 -14.28 13.26
CA ASP A 40 10.10 -13.30 12.80
C ASP A 40 9.79 -12.80 11.39
N ALA A 41 9.33 -13.69 10.51
CA ALA A 41 8.89 -13.31 9.16
C ALA A 41 7.67 -12.38 9.19
N ILE A 42 6.69 -12.65 10.08
CA ILE A 42 5.53 -11.77 10.28
C ILE A 42 5.99 -10.40 10.81
N ALA A 43 6.85 -10.37 11.83
CA ALA A 43 7.35 -9.12 12.41
C ALA A 43 8.11 -8.26 11.40
N ARG A 44 8.89 -8.88 10.51
CA ARG A 44 9.56 -8.21 9.40
C ARG A 44 8.56 -7.60 8.41
N LEU A 45 7.56 -8.37 7.99
CA LEU A 45 6.52 -7.88 7.08
C LEU A 45 5.75 -6.69 7.68
N GLU A 46 5.40 -6.75 8.97
CA GLU A 46 4.74 -5.64 9.67
C GLU A 46 5.61 -4.38 9.70
N ASN A 47 6.92 -4.54 9.93
CA ASN A 47 7.85 -3.42 9.93
C ASN A 47 7.98 -2.80 8.53
N ASP A 48 8.10 -3.62 7.50
CA ASP A 48 8.21 -3.15 6.12
C ASP A 48 6.94 -2.42 5.67
N ALA A 49 5.75 -2.94 6.02
CA ALA A 49 4.47 -2.29 5.76
C ALA A 49 4.39 -0.90 6.44
N ARG A 50 4.89 -0.79 7.69
CA ARG A 50 4.95 0.48 8.41
C ARG A 50 5.90 1.49 7.74
N CYS A 51 7.04 1.04 7.24
CA CYS A 51 7.97 1.90 6.50
C CYS A 51 7.32 2.47 5.23
N ILE A 52 6.57 1.65 4.49
CA ILE A 52 5.83 2.11 3.30
C ILE A 52 4.77 3.15 3.67
N ASP A 53 4.01 2.93 4.74
CA ASP A 53 3.01 3.89 5.23
C ASP A 53 3.64 5.24 5.60
N GLN A 54 4.78 5.22 6.30
CA GLN A 54 5.53 6.44 6.62
C GLN A 54 6.03 7.19 5.38
N LEU A 55 6.48 6.48 4.34
CA LEU A 55 6.88 7.10 3.08
C LEU A 55 5.70 7.77 2.38
N ILE A 56 4.53 7.12 2.36
CA ILE A 56 3.30 7.71 1.80
C ILE A 56 2.92 8.97 2.60
N GLY A 57 2.97 8.91 3.93
CA GLY A 57 2.74 10.06 4.80
C GLY A 57 3.69 11.22 4.50
N ALA A 58 4.97 10.95 4.30
CA ALA A 58 5.96 11.95 3.91
C ALA A 58 5.66 12.58 2.54
N VAL A 59 5.26 11.77 1.55
CA VAL A 59 4.86 12.26 0.22
C VAL A 59 3.63 13.17 0.32
N HIS A 60 2.61 12.80 1.08
CA HIS A 60 1.44 13.65 1.30
C HIS A 60 1.80 14.96 2.00
N ALA A 61 2.70 14.93 3.00
CA ALA A 61 3.18 16.12 3.68
C ALA A 61 3.97 17.06 2.73
N LEU A 62 4.75 16.51 1.81
CA LEU A 62 5.45 17.29 0.78
C LEU A 62 4.49 17.87 -0.27
N ALA A 63 3.47 17.11 -0.66
CA ALA A 63 2.47 17.56 -1.61
C ALA A 63 1.63 18.72 -1.05
N SER A 64 1.29 18.69 0.25
CA SER A 64 0.59 19.79 0.92
C SER A 64 1.49 21.00 1.19
N TRP A 65 2.80 20.81 1.30
CA TRP A 65 3.78 21.90 1.37
C TRP A 65 3.89 22.72 0.08
N ASN A 66 3.60 22.10 -1.07
CA ASN A 66 3.68 22.74 -2.38
C ASN A 66 2.39 23.46 -2.79
N ASP A 67 1.42 23.65 -1.87
CA ASP A 67 0.23 24.44 -2.13
C ASP A 67 0.54 25.95 -1.99
N PRO A 68 0.56 26.73 -3.10
CA PRO A 68 0.91 28.16 -3.06
C PRO A 68 -0.13 29.03 -2.34
N THR A 69 -1.25 28.46 -1.88
CA THR A 69 -2.29 29.21 -1.14
C THR A 69 -1.96 29.43 0.35
N VAL A 70 -0.96 28.74 0.91
CA VAL A 70 -0.53 28.92 2.32
C VAL A 70 0.55 30.00 2.48
N ALA A 71 1.11 30.51 1.37
CA ALA A 71 2.16 31.54 1.38
C ALA A 71 1.63 32.98 1.57
N SER A 72 0.32 33.18 1.77
CA SER A 72 -0.29 34.49 2.01
C SER A 72 -1.06 34.53 3.32
N CYS A 73 -0.37 34.50 4.45
CA CYS A 73 -0.83 35.03 5.74
C CYS A 73 0.33 35.73 6.44
#